data_AF-A0A920QMV8-F1
#
_entry.id   AF-A0A920QMV8-F1
#
_cell.length_a   1.000
_cell.length_b   1.000
_cell.length_c   1.000
_cell.angle_alpha   90.00
_cell.angle_beta   90.00
_cell.angle_gamma   90.00
#
_symmetry.space_group_name_H-M   'P 1'
#
loop_
_entity.id
_entity.type
_entity.pdbx_description
1 polymer ?
#
loop_
_entity_poly.entity_id
_entity_poly.type
_entity_poly.pdbx_seq_one_letter_code
_entity_poly.pdbx_strand_id
1 'polypeptide(L)'
;MNEFEYITPAQALDHPNWEMGKNNHRFRNNDEQRTGSHRSTLVVQNSVQNIEIVIHRESIIHSMVEFIDGSFLAQMGLPDMRVPLAIARDGR
;
A
#
# COMPACT_ATOMS: atom_id res chain seq x y z
N MET A 1 -12.05 -19.55 -12.16
CA MET A 1 -11.22 -19.08 -11.01
C MET A 1 -9.95 -19.93 -10.85
N ASN A 2 -9.30 -20.37 -11.94
CA ASN A 2 -8.13 -21.29 -11.86
C ASN A 2 -6.81 -20.65 -12.33
N GLU A 3 -6.82 -19.39 -12.78
CA GLU A 3 -5.61 -18.74 -13.33
C GLU A 3 -4.55 -18.46 -12.26
N PHE A 4 -4.94 -18.30 -11.00
CA PHE A 4 -4.00 -18.01 -9.90
C PHE A 4 -3.26 -19.25 -9.39
N GLU A 5 -3.74 -20.46 -9.67
CA GLU A 5 -3.11 -21.71 -9.19
C GLU A 5 -1.78 -22.01 -9.88
N TYR A 6 -1.56 -21.44 -11.07
CA TYR A 6 -0.40 -21.73 -11.92
C TYR A 6 0.57 -20.55 -12.05
N ILE A 7 0.41 -19.49 -11.26
CA ILE A 7 1.32 -18.34 -11.28
C ILE A 7 2.70 -18.76 -10.78
N THR A 8 3.71 -18.49 -11.59
CA THR A 8 5.11 -18.74 -11.23
C THR A 8 5.66 -17.60 -10.38
N PRO A 9 6.68 -17.84 -9.54
CA PRO A 9 7.36 -16.78 -8.81
C PRO A 9 7.95 -15.70 -9.73
N ALA A 10 8.37 -16.05 -10.95
CA ALA A 10 8.91 -15.08 -11.90
C ALA A 10 7.83 -14.09 -12.36
N GLN A 11 6.60 -14.56 -12.63
CA GLN A 11 5.47 -13.70 -12.97
C GLN A 11 5.04 -12.80 -11.79
N ALA A 12 5.15 -13.28 -10.55
CA ALA A 12 4.82 -12.49 -9.38
C ALA A 12 5.87 -11.41 -9.05
N LEU A 13 7.11 -11.55 -9.54
CA LEU A 13 8.21 -10.59 -9.34
C LEU A 13 8.19 -9.42 -10.34
N ASP A 14 7.42 -9.55 -11.42
CA ASP A 14 7.30 -8.56 -12.50
C ASP A 14 6.15 -7.59 -12.21
N HIS A 15 6.40 -6.63 -11.30
CA HIS A 15 5.37 -5.69 -10.87
C HIS A 15 5.25 -4.48 -11.83
N PRO A 16 4.03 -4.07 -12.23
CA PRO A 16 3.83 -3.07 -13.29
C PRO A 16 4.41 -1.69 -12.98
N ASN A 17 4.46 -1.29 -11.71
CA ASN A 17 4.87 0.07 -11.29
C ASN A 17 6.14 0.12 -10.43
N TRP A 18 6.66 -1.01 -9.94
CA TRP A 18 7.64 -1.02 -8.86
C TRP A 18 8.74 -2.05 -9.09
N GLU A 19 9.99 -1.61 -9.16
CA GLU A 19 11.15 -2.51 -9.11
C GLU A 19 11.57 -2.72 -7.65
N MET A 20 11.21 -3.87 -7.09
CA MET A 20 11.49 -4.20 -5.69
C MET A 20 12.29 -5.50 -5.55
N GLY A 21 12.93 -5.69 -4.38
CA GLY A 21 13.60 -6.93 -4.05
C GLY A 21 12.62 -8.12 -3.92
N LYS A 22 13.11 -9.33 -4.15
CA LYS A 22 12.30 -10.58 -4.22
C LYS A 22 11.38 -10.82 -3.01
N ASN A 23 11.76 -10.32 -1.83
CA ASN A 23 11.00 -10.50 -0.60
C ASN A 23 9.80 -9.55 -0.50
N ASN A 24 9.82 -8.42 -1.20
CA ASN A 24 8.78 -7.40 -1.12
C ASN A 24 7.61 -7.66 -2.09
N HIS A 25 7.83 -8.45 -3.13
CA HIS A 25 6.79 -8.88 -4.08
C HIS A 25 5.92 -10.01 -3.54
N ARG A 26 6.35 -10.70 -2.48
CA ARG A 26 5.58 -11.77 -1.85
C ARG A 26 4.51 -11.16 -0.94
N PHE A 27 3.38 -10.76 -1.50
CA PHE A 27 2.16 -10.51 -0.73
C PHE A 27 1.42 -11.84 -0.55
N ARG A 28 1.33 -12.37 0.67
CA ARG A 28 0.67 -13.66 0.93
C ARG A 28 -0.82 -13.42 1.18
N ASN A 29 -1.62 -13.66 0.15
CA ASN A 29 -3.08 -13.82 0.20
C ASN A 29 -3.87 -12.61 0.73
N ASN A 30 -5.18 -12.58 0.46
CA ASN A 30 -6.10 -11.52 0.89
C ASN A 30 -6.11 -11.28 2.43
N ASP A 31 -5.62 -12.23 3.24
CA ASP A 31 -5.50 -12.08 4.69
C ASP A 31 -4.43 -11.07 5.13
N GLU A 32 -3.34 -10.91 4.39
CA GLU A 32 -2.33 -9.88 4.71
C GLU A 32 -2.81 -8.47 4.37
N GLN A 33 -3.67 -8.30 3.36
CA GLN A 33 -4.32 -7.01 3.07
C GLN A 33 -5.21 -6.58 4.25
N ARG A 34 -5.93 -7.54 4.85
CA ARG A 34 -6.70 -7.33 6.09
C ARG A 34 -5.78 -7.05 7.29
N THR A 35 -4.59 -7.66 7.32
CA THR A 35 -3.56 -7.40 8.34
C THR A 35 -2.90 -6.03 8.15
N GLY A 36 -2.81 -5.51 6.92
CA GLY A 36 -2.36 -4.15 6.61
C GLY A 36 -3.20 -3.09 7.30
N SER A 37 -4.53 -3.28 7.31
CA SER A 37 -5.45 -2.46 8.13
C SER A 37 -5.04 -2.48 9.61
N HIS A 38 -4.79 -3.66 10.21
CA HIS A 38 -4.35 -3.78 11.60
C HIS A 38 -2.98 -3.11 11.90
N ARG A 39 -2.09 -3.01 10.91
CA ARG A 39 -0.82 -2.28 11.07
C ARG A 39 -1.03 -0.77 10.99
N SER A 40 -1.90 -0.30 10.10
CA SER A 40 -2.26 1.12 10.03
C SER A 40 -3.01 1.59 11.28
N THR A 41 -3.87 0.76 11.88
CA THR A 41 -4.53 1.07 13.15
C THR A 41 -3.54 1.22 14.29
N LEU A 42 -2.42 0.47 14.29
CA LEU A 42 -1.38 0.60 15.32
C LEU A 42 -0.65 1.95 15.21
N VAL A 43 -0.36 2.40 13.98
CA VAL A 43 0.39 3.64 13.73
C VAL A 43 -0.48 4.88 13.97
N VAL A 44 -1.76 4.83 13.62
CA VAL A 44 -2.67 6.00 13.65
C VAL A 44 -3.74 5.91 14.76
N GLN A 45 -3.70 4.88 15.61
CA GLN A 45 -4.68 4.63 16.69
C GLN A 45 -6.16 4.72 16.23
N ASN A 46 -6.44 4.27 15.02
CA ASN A 46 -7.79 4.30 14.44
C ASN A 46 -8.51 2.96 14.60
N SER A 47 -9.85 3.02 14.62
CA SER A 47 -10.68 1.81 14.53
C SER A 47 -10.57 1.20 13.13
N VAL A 48 -10.59 -0.13 13.04
CA VAL A 48 -10.64 -0.86 11.75
C VAL A 48 -11.83 -0.41 10.89
N GLN A 49 -12.92 0.02 11.52
CA GLN A 49 -14.11 0.53 10.82
C GLN A 49 -13.88 1.83 10.05
N ASN A 50 -12.81 2.57 10.38
CA ASN A 50 -12.46 3.85 9.75
C ASN A 50 -11.42 3.68 8.63
N ILE A 51 -11.16 2.44 8.19
CA ILE A 51 -10.18 2.14 7.14
C ILE A 51 -10.88 1.55 5.94
N GLU A 52 -10.79 2.25 4.81
CA GLU A 52 -11.25 1.76 3.51
C GLU A 52 -10.07 1.29 2.66
N ILE A 53 -10.25 0.18 1.95
CA ILE A 53 -9.25 -0.37 1.03
C ILE A 53 -9.72 -0.12 -0.40
N VAL A 54 -8.96 0.68 -1.14
CA VAL A 54 -9.23 1.00 -2.55
C VAL A 54 -8.07 0.51 -3.43
N ILE A 55 -8.39 -0.12 -4.56
CA ILE A 55 -7.38 -0.57 -5.53
C ILE A 55 -7.12 0.58 -6.51
N HIS A 56 -5.94 1.21 -6.40
CA HIS A 56 -5.47 2.25 -7.32
C HIS A 56 -4.29 1.74 -8.15
N ARG A 57 -4.57 1.35 -9.41
CA ARG A 57 -3.60 0.66 -10.28
C ARG A 57 -2.45 1.55 -10.72
N GLU A 58 -2.66 2.86 -10.81
CA GLU A 58 -1.65 3.82 -11.26
C GLU A 58 -0.60 4.09 -10.17
N SER A 59 -0.89 3.77 -8.91
CA SER A 59 0.03 3.97 -7.77
C SER A 59 0.52 5.43 -7.63
N ILE A 60 -0.30 6.41 -8.05
CA ILE A 60 0.01 7.84 -7.91
C ILE A 60 -0.48 8.37 -6.57
N ILE A 61 -1.68 7.97 -6.15
CA ILE A 61 -2.19 8.22 -4.82
C ILE A 61 -1.72 7.07 -3.92
N HIS A 62 -0.87 7.35 -2.93
CA HIS A 62 -0.29 6.30 -2.10
C HIS A 62 -1.14 6.00 -0.85
N SER A 63 -1.85 7.01 -0.33
CA SER A 63 -2.86 6.91 0.73
C SER A 63 -3.54 8.26 0.91
N MET A 64 -4.69 8.27 1.57
CA MET A 64 -5.44 9.48 1.89
C MET A 64 -6.09 9.38 3.27
N VAL A 65 -6.36 10.52 3.87
CA VAL A 65 -7.05 10.65 5.16
C VAL A 65 -8.26 11.55 4.97
N GLU A 66 -9.41 11.09 5.47
CA GLU A 66 -10.64 11.88 5.59
C GLU A 66 -10.65 12.60 6.95
N PHE A 67 -10.99 13.89 6.95
CA PHE A 67 -11.20 14.67 8.17
C PHE A 67 -12.68 14.72 8.54
N ILE A 68 -12.95 15.09 9.80
CA ILE A 68 -14.32 15.17 10.35
C ILE A 68 -15.24 16.17 9.62
N ASP A 69 -14.67 17.10 8.85
CA ASP A 69 -15.38 18.07 8.04
C ASP A 69 -15.71 17.56 6.62
N GLY A 70 -15.32 16.32 6.31
CA GLY A 70 -15.48 15.68 4.99
C GLY A 70 -14.40 16.05 3.98
N SER A 71 -13.37 16.80 4.38
CA SER A 71 -12.23 17.09 3.52
C SER A 71 -11.26 15.89 3.45
N PHE A 72 -10.51 15.79 2.35
CA PHE A 72 -9.53 14.72 2.14
C PHE A 72 -8.13 15.30 1.93
N LEU A 73 -7.14 14.71 2.60
CA LEU A 73 -5.73 14.93 2.33
C LEU A 73 -5.10 13.66 1.77
N ALA A 74 -4.55 13.75 0.57
CA ALA A 74 -3.91 12.64 -0.12
C ALA A 74 -2.42 12.91 -0.33
N GLN A 75 -1.59 11.89 -0.12
CA GLN A 75 -0.19 11.94 -0.55
C GLN A 75 -0.07 11.38 -1.97
N MET A 76 0.46 12.22 -2.87
CA MET A 76 0.58 11.91 -4.29
C MET A 76 2.02 12.01 -4.76
N GLY A 77 2.40 11.16 -5.72
CA GLY A 77 3.73 11.16 -6.30
C GLY A 77 3.90 10.04 -7.32
N LEU A 78 5.06 10.00 -7.95
CA LEU A 78 5.46 8.80 -8.68
C LEU A 78 5.77 7.67 -7.69
N PRO A 79 5.62 6.40 -8.09
CA PRO A 79 6.00 5.24 -7.29
C PRO A 79 7.52 5.17 -7.09
N ASP A 80 8.02 5.98 -6.14
CA ASP A 80 9.45 6.14 -5.86
C ASP A 80 9.71 6.26 -4.35
N MET A 81 10.47 5.30 -3.81
CA MET A 81 10.80 5.23 -2.39
C MET A 81 11.73 6.34 -1.91
N ARG A 82 12.40 7.08 -2.80
CA ARG A 82 13.28 8.18 -2.41
C ARG A 82 12.53 9.28 -1.66
N VAL A 83 11.29 9.56 -2.05
CA VAL A 83 10.45 10.59 -1.42
C VAL A 83 10.10 10.25 0.04
N PRO A 84 9.44 9.10 0.34
CA PRO A 84 9.12 8.75 1.73
C PRO A 84 10.37 8.55 2.59
N LEU A 85 11.47 8.01 2.03
CA LEU A 85 12.74 7.89 2.75
C LEU A 85 13.35 9.25 3.09
N ALA A 86 13.26 10.23 2.19
CA ALA A 86 13.74 11.58 2.47
C ALA A 86 12.94 12.24 3.60
N ILE A 87 11.60 12.14 3.56
CA ILE A 87 10.71 12.70 4.58
C ILE A 87 11.02 12.10 5.96
N ALA A 88 11.11 10.76 6.04
CA ALA A 88 11.42 10.08 7.30
C ALA A 88 12.80 10.46 7.87
N ARG A 89 13.76 10.81 7.01
CA ARG A 89 15.10 11.26 7.43
C ARG A 89 15.15 12.72 7.84
N ASP A 90 14.35 13.58 7.23
CA ASP A 90 14.29 15.02 7.56
C ASP A 90 13.59 15.25 8.92
N GLY A 91 12.79 14.28 9.38
CA GLY A 91 12.20 14.30 10.73
C GLY A 91 11.16 15.40 10.94
N ARG A 92 10.63 15.96 9.86
CA ARG A 92 9.47 16.85 9.87
C ARG A 92 8.18 16.06 9.70
#